data_AF-A0A846YSF3-F1
#
_entry.id   AF-A0A846YSF3-F1
#
_cell.length_a   1.000
_cell.length_b   1.000
_cell.length_c   1.000
_cell.angle_alpha   90.00
_cell.angle_beta   90.00
_cell.angle_gamma   90.00
#
_symmetry.space_group_name_H-M   'P 1'
#
loop_
_entity.id
_entity.type
_entity.pdbx_description
1 polymer ?
#
loop_
_entity_poly.entity_id
_entity_poly.type
_entity_poly.pdbx_seq_one_letter_code
_entity_poly.pdbx_strand_id
1 'polypeptide(L)'
;MSVYNNRLQTLAQRARQLMADTEDLDESTWDLAHLTVLAARFDYEVNNGGFEQLILNISNQGEDGVLEQLDDMLRTVNAPVALSFYIRAATRCAENLDDYRDFLTNPTAPTELGRDLIVVSIEYLNGDISFADEITEFLDYAQTQL
;
A
#
# COMPACT_ATOMS: atom_id res chain seq x y z
N MET A 1 -13.85 -4.72 -15.07
CA MET A 1 -13.21 -5.90 -14.46
C MET A 1 -12.58 -5.41 -13.17
N SER A 2 -12.90 -6.01 -12.03
CA SER A 2 -12.29 -5.63 -10.75
C SER A 2 -10.80 -5.99 -10.81
N VAL A 3 -9.91 -4.99 -10.76
CA VAL A 3 -8.45 -5.12 -11.03
C VAL A 3 -7.66 -5.49 -9.76
N TYR A 4 -8.32 -5.78 -8.65
CA TYR A 4 -7.63 -6.14 -7.40
C TYR A 4 -7.41 -7.65 -7.30
N ASN A 5 -6.34 -8.01 -6.60
CA ASN A 5 -6.05 -9.41 -6.37
C ASN A 5 -7.03 -10.01 -5.36
N ASN A 6 -8.06 -10.72 -5.86
CA ASN A 6 -9.06 -11.41 -5.03
C ASN A 6 -8.44 -12.35 -3.99
N ARG A 7 -7.30 -12.97 -4.31
CA ARG A 7 -6.56 -13.83 -3.38
C ARG A 7 -6.04 -13.02 -2.21
N LEU A 8 -5.35 -11.91 -2.48
CA LEU A 8 -4.82 -11.01 -1.45
C LEU A 8 -5.94 -10.40 -0.59
N GLN A 9 -7.05 -9.98 -1.19
CA GLN A 9 -8.20 -9.46 -0.44
C GLN A 9 -8.85 -10.52 0.46
N THR A 10 -8.94 -11.77 0.00
CA THR A 10 -9.44 -12.88 0.81
C THR A 10 -8.53 -13.17 1.99
N LEU A 11 -7.21 -13.19 1.77
CA LEU A 11 -6.22 -13.38 2.84
C LEU A 11 -6.26 -12.24 3.85
N ALA A 12 -6.36 -10.99 3.40
CA ALA A 12 -6.49 -9.85 4.31
C ALA A 12 -7.78 -9.87 5.12
N GLN A 13 -8.89 -10.35 4.56
CA GLN A 13 -10.11 -10.53 5.34
C GLN A 13 -9.92 -11.56 6.47
N ARG A 14 -9.27 -12.69 6.18
CA ARG A 14 -8.94 -13.71 7.19
C ARG A 14 -7.97 -13.18 8.23
N ALA A 15 -6.93 -12.48 7.82
CA ALA A 15 -5.96 -11.83 8.70
C ALA A 15 -6.64 -10.88 9.68
N ARG A 16 -7.55 -10.01 9.20
CA ARG A 16 -8.33 -9.11 10.06
C ARG A 16 -9.21 -9.84 11.06
N GLN A 17 -9.87 -10.93 10.63
CA GLN A 17 -10.67 -11.76 11.54
C GLN A 17 -9.79 -12.39 12.61
N LEU A 18 -8.65 -12.95 12.22
CA LEU A 18 -7.70 -13.57 13.14
C LEU A 18 -7.21 -12.58 14.20
N MET A 19 -6.81 -11.38 13.78
CA MET A 19 -6.36 -10.29 14.67
C MET A 19 -7.47 -9.75 15.58
N ALA A 20 -8.74 -9.86 15.17
CA ALA A 20 -9.88 -9.39 15.97
C ALA A 20 -10.37 -10.44 16.98
N ASP A 21 -10.30 -11.73 16.62
CA ASP A 21 -10.91 -12.82 17.39
C ASP A 21 -9.96 -13.45 18.42
N THR A 22 -8.66 -13.16 18.36
CA THR A 22 -7.64 -13.83 19.17
C THR A 22 -6.83 -12.83 20.00
N GLU A 23 -7.04 -12.83 21.32
CA GLU A 23 -6.32 -11.94 22.26
C GLU A 23 -4.84 -12.34 22.44
N ASP A 24 -4.47 -13.61 22.19
CA ASP A 24 -3.12 -14.16 22.37
C ASP A 24 -2.58 -14.79 21.06
N LEU A 25 -2.43 -13.99 20.00
CA LEU A 25 -1.68 -14.43 18.82
C LEU A 25 -0.19 -14.45 19.14
N ASP A 26 0.51 -15.48 18.66
CA ASP A 26 1.96 -15.43 18.66
C ASP A 26 2.43 -14.30 17.73
N GLU A 27 3.58 -13.71 18.09
CA GLU A 27 4.15 -12.55 17.39
C GLU A 27 4.31 -12.80 15.89
N SER A 28 4.72 -14.01 15.49
CA SER A 28 4.96 -14.33 14.08
C SER A 28 3.67 -14.42 13.25
N THR A 29 2.59 -14.95 13.84
CA THR A 29 1.28 -14.98 13.20
C THR A 29 0.66 -13.59 13.16
N TRP A 30 0.84 -12.79 14.22
CA TRP A 30 0.38 -11.40 14.24
C TRP A 30 1.08 -10.58 13.15
N ASP A 31 2.40 -10.67 13.05
CA ASP A 31 3.19 -9.97 12.03
C ASP A 31 2.76 -10.36 10.61
N LEU A 32 2.56 -11.67 10.37
CA LEU A 32 2.10 -12.16 9.08
C LEU A 32 0.70 -11.64 8.72
N ALA A 33 -0.22 -11.64 9.68
CA ALA A 33 -1.56 -11.09 9.51
C ALA A 33 -1.49 -9.59 9.21
N HIS A 34 -0.68 -8.83 9.97
CA HIS A 34 -0.50 -7.39 9.79
C HIS A 34 0.07 -7.05 8.42
N LEU A 35 1.15 -7.72 7.99
CA LEU A 35 1.75 -7.57 6.66
C LEU A 35 0.73 -7.87 5.56
N THR A 36 -0.09 -8.90 5.72
CA THR A 36 -1.13 -9.28 4.75
C THR A 36 -2.18 -8.17 4.61
N VAL A 37 -2.59 -7.54 5.72
CA VAL A 37 -3.54 -6.41 5.71
C VAL A 37 -2.94 -5.18 5.05
N LEU A 38 -1.69 -4.85 5.36
CA LEU A 38 -0.97 -3.72 4.74
C LEU A 38 -0.78 -3.93 3.23
N ALA A 39 -0.37 -5.11 2.80
CA ALA A 39 -0.21 -5.45 1.39
C ALA A 39 -1.54 -5.30 0.63
N ALA A 40 -2.65 -5.79 1.20
CA ALA A 40 -3.96 -5.65 0.58
C ALA A 40 -4.47 -4.21 0.53
N ARG A 41 -4.13 -3.39 1.53
CA ARG A 41 -4.42 -1.95 1.51
C ARG A 41 -3.62 -1.25 0.41
N PHE A 42 -2.33 -1.51 0.32
CA PHE A 42 -1.48 -0.97 -0.74
C PHE A 42 -2.04 -1.31 -2.13
N ASP A 43 -2.31 -2.59 -2.39
CA ASP A 43 -2.88 -3.06 -3.66
C ASP A 43 -4.21 -2.34 -3.97
N TYR A 44 -5.09 -2.23 -2.98
CA TYR A 44 -6.39 -1.58 -3.15
C TYR A 44 -6.25 -0.10 -3.49
N GLU A 45 -5.49 0.67 -2.71
CA GLU A 45 -5.39 2.12 -2.88
C GLU A 45 -4.73 2.48 -4.21
N VAL A 46 -3.62 1.79 -4.54
CA VAL A 46 -2.86 2.09 -5.76
C VAL A 46 -3.63 1.70 -7.02
N ASN A 47 -4.36 0.59 -7.03
CA ASN A 47 -5.19 0.23 -8.19
C ASN A 47 -6.44 1.12 -8.35
N ASN A 48 -6.93 1.76 -7.28
CA ASN A 48 -8.15 2.59 -7.33
C ASN A 48 -7.89 4.04 -7.71
N GLY A 49 -6.81 4.61 -7.21
CA GLY A 49 -6.50 6.03 -7.44
C GLY A 49 -5.01 6.32 -7.36
N GLY A 50 -4.17 5.30 -7.57
CA GLY A 50 -2.73 5.46 -7.60
C GLY A 50 -2.12 5.81 -6.25
N PHE A 51 -0.87 6.24 -6.30
CA PHE A 51 -0.15 6.75 -5.13
C PHE A 51 -0.78 8.04 -4.59
N GLU A 52 -1.50 8.79 -5.41
CA GLU A 52 -2.28 9.95 -4.98
C GLU A 52 -3.30 9.56 -3.92
N GLN A 53 -4.16 8.59 -4.24
CA GLN A 53 -5.19 8.10 -3.32
C GLN A 53 -4.57 7.44 -2.08
N LEU A 54 -3.52 6.63 -2.25
CA LEU A 54 -2.80 6.00 -1.14
C LEU A 54 -2.34 7.05 -0.10
N ILE A 55 -1.65 8.09 -0.57
CA ILE A 55 -1.04 9.11 0.28
C ILE A 55 -2.12 9.99 0.93
N LEU A 56 -3.15 10.37 0.18
CA LEU A 56 -4.28 11.14 0.71
C LEU A 56 -5.01 10.37 1.81
N ASN A 57 -5.35 9.11 1.56
CA ASN A 57 -6.15 8.32 2.49
C ASN A 57 -5.39 8.04 3.78
N ILE A 58 -4.11 7.69 3.70
CA ILE A 58 -3.28 7.47 4.89
C ILE A 58 -3.10 8.75 5.68
N SER A 59 -2.76 9.86 5.00
CA SER A 59 -2.50 11.14 5.67
C SER A 59 -3.76 11.72 6.33
N ASN A 60 -4.94 11.56 5.72
CA ASN A 60 -6.19 12.09 6.25
C ASN A 60 -6.78 11.26 7.39
N GLN A 61 -6.41 9.99 7.52
CA GLN A 61 -6.88 9.15 8.62
C GLN A 61 -6.14 9.43 9.94
N GLY A 62 -5.11 10.29 9.92
CA GLY A 62 -4.30 10.60 11.10
C GLY A 62 -3.53 9.39 11.62
N GLU A 63 -3.30 8.40 10.77
CA GLU A 63 -2.57 7.18 11.12
C GLU A 63 -1.07 7.43 10.97
N ASP A 64 -0.50 8.06 11.99
CA ASP A 64 0.93 8.32 12.06
C ASP A 64 1.71 7.00 11.93
N GLY A 65 2.74 6.99 11.07
CA GLY A 65 3.63 5.85 10.86
C GLY A 65 3.12 4.79 9.87
N VAL A 66 1.90 4.88 9.31
CA VAL A 66 1.43 3.89 8.32
C VAL A 66 2.23 3.96 7.00
N LEU A 67 2.68 5.15 6.60
CA LEU A 67 3.60 5.29 5.47
C LEU A 67 4.94 4.58 5.72
N GLU A 68 5.48 4.64 6.94
CA GLU A 68 6.70 3.92 7.31
C GLU A 68 6.45 2.40 7.30
N GLN A 69 5.31 1.97 7.85
CA GLN A 69 4.91 0.55 7.82
C GLN A 69 4.72 0.02 6.39
N LEU A 70 4.34 0.85 5.42
CA LEU A 70 4.28 0.45 4.02
C LEU A 70 5.67 0.25 3.41
N ASP A 71 6.65 1.11 3.73
CA ASP A 71 8.04 0.91 3.30
C ASP A 71 8.59 -0.42 3.85
N ASP A 72 8.42 -0.63 5.16
CA ASP A 72 8.86 -1.85 5.84
C ASP A 72 8.14 -3.10 5.29
N MET A 73 6.84 -3.01 5.05
CA MET A 73 6.05 -4.08 4.44
C MET A 73 6.58 -4.42 3.04
N LEU A 74 6.75 -3.43 2.16
CA LEU A 74 7.21 -3.66 0.78
C LEU A 74 8.60 -4.29 0.73
N ARG A 75 9.48 -3.94 1.67
CA ARG A 75 10.78 -4.63 1.85
C ARG A 75 10.61 -6.06 2.33
N THR A 76 9.77 -6.27 3.33
CA THR A 76 9.59 -7.57 3.99
C THR A 76 8.93 -8.60 3.07
N VAL A 77 7.94 -8.19 2.27
CA VAL A 77 7.28 -9.07 1.30
C VAL A 77 8.07 -9.20 -0.02
N ASN A 78 9.26 -8.61 -0.09
CA ASN A 78 10.16 -8.63 -1.24
C ASN A 78 9.50 -8.08 -2.53
N ALA A 79 8.96 -6.87 -2.46
CA ALA A 79 8.33 -6.17 -3.58
C ALA A 79 9.19 -5.02 -4.15
N PRO A 80 10.33 -5.30 -4.81
CA PRO A 80 11.30 -4.27 -5.23
C PRO A 80 10.76 -3.23 -6.23
N VAL A 81 9.92 -3.63 -7.17
CA VAL A 81 9.24 -2.76 -8.15
C VAL A 81 8.27 -1.85 -7.41
N ALA A 82 7.29 -2.41 -6.67
CA ALA A 82 6.36 -1.59 -5.89
C ALA A 82 7.07 -0.65 -4.91
N LEU A 83 8.11 -1.13 -4.22
CA LEU A 83 8.96 -0.33 -3.34
C LEU A 83 9.63 0.83 -4.09
N SER A 84 10.17 0.59 -5.28
CA SER A 84 10.83 1.63 -6.06
C SER A 84 9.87 2.77 -6.44
N PHE A 85 8.63 2.45 -6.82
CA PHE A 85 7.61 3.45 -7.15
C PHE A 85 7.06 4.14 -5.91
N TYR A 86 6.89 3.41 -4.81
CA TYR A 86 6.51 3.98 -3.52
C TYR A 86 7.54 5.01 -3.04
N ILE A 87 8.83 4.68 -3.08
CA ILE A 87 9.91 5.61 -2.72
C ILE A 87 9.90 6.85 -3.61
N ARG A 88 9.68 6.70 -4.92
CA ARG A 88 9.55 7.84 -5.84
C ARG A 88 8.38 8.74 -5.46
N ALA A 89 7.20 8.17 -5.17
CA ALA A 89 6.03 8.92 -4.74
C ALA A 89 6.28 9.65 -3.41
N ALA A 90 6.82 8.96 -2.40
CA ALA A 90 7.15 9.54 -1.11
C ALA A 90 8.19 10.67 -1.24
N THR A 91 9.18 10.52 -2.13
CA THR A 91 10.18 11.55 -2.42
C THR A 91 9.51 12.81 -2.96
N ARG A 92 8.55 12.68 -3.90
CA ARG A 92 7.80 13.84 -4.42
C ARG A 92 7.07 14.60 -3.33
N CYS A 93 6.46 13.89 -2.38
CA CYS A 93 5.81 14.53 -1.23
C CYS A 93 6.79 15.31 -0.33
N ALA A 94 8.03 14.84 -0.22
CA ALA A 94 9.06 15.47 0.61
C ALA A 94 9.77 16.65 -0.08
N GLU A 95 9.75 16.73 -1.42
CA GLU A 95 10.44 17.78 -2.19
C GLU A 95 9.83 19.17 -2.02
N ASN A 96 8.51 19.27 -1.86
CA ASN A 96 7.81 20.53 -1.66
C ASN A 96 6.68 20.40 -0.64
N LEU A 97 6.99 20.72 0.62
CA LEU A 97 6.05 20.59 1.74
C LEU A 97 4.83 21.52 1.64
N ASP A 98 4.96 22.66 0.96
CA ASP A 98 3.84 23.59 0.80
C ASP A 98 2.83 23.06 -0.23
N ASP A 99 3.33 22.57 -1.37
CA ASP A 99 2.48 21.92 -2.38
C ASP A 99 1.87 20.60 -1.86
N TYR A 100 2.60 19.87 -1.00
CA TYR A 100 2.05 18.73 -0.26
C TYR A 100 0.90 19.12 0.66
N ARG A 101 1.02 20.20 1.43
CA ARG A 101 -0.06 20.70 2.30
C ARG A 101 -1.27 21.14 1.49
N ASP A 102 -1.05 21.84 0.38
CA ASP A 102 -2.12 22.27 -0.52
C ASP A 102 -2.84 21.07 -1.13
N PHE A 103 -2.08 20.05 -1.53
CA PHE A 103 -2.60 18.78 -2.02
C PHE A 103 -3.48 18.06 -0.98
N LEU A 104 -3.02 17.96 0.27
CA LEU A 104 -3.81 17.35 1.35
C LEU A 104 -5.09 18.14 1.67
N THR A 105 -5.01 19.48 1.62
CA THR A 105 -6.12 20.36 2.00
C THR A 105 -7.19 20.46 0.91
N ASN A 106 -6.79 20.41 -0.36
CA ASN A 106 -7.70 20.45 -1.49
C ASN A 106 -7.24 19.49 -2.61
N PRO A 107 -7.53 18.19 -2.48
CA PRO A 107 -7.10 17.18 -3.46
C PRO A 107 -7.72 17.37 -4.86
N THR A 108 -8.78 18.18 -4.99
CA THR A 108 -9.37 18.48 -6.30
C THR A 108 -8.70 19.64 -7.03
N ALA A 109 -7.88 20.43 -6.32
CA ALA A 109 -7.12 21.49 -6.93
C ALA A 109 -5.88 20.92 -7.64
N PRO A 110 -5.55 21.37 -8.86
CA PRO A 110 -4.42 20.84 -9.61
C PRO A 110 -3.09 21.35 -9.04
N THR A 111 -2.51 20.62 -8.10
CA THR A 111 -1.13 20.82 -7.59
C THR A 111 -0.08 20.26 -8.55
N GLU A 112 1.19 20.58 -8.32
CA GLU A 112 2.30 19.97 -9.07
C GLU A 112 2.50 18.52 -8.62
N LEU A 113 2.52 18.31 -7.30
CA LEU A 113 2.59 17.01 -6.66
C LEU A 113 1.49 16.06 -7.13
N GLY A 114 0.24 16.50 -7.20
CA GLY A 114 -0.87 15.64 -7.66
C GLY A 114 -0.61 15.13 -9.07
N ARG A 115 -0.10 15.98 -9.97
CA ARG A 115 0.27 15.57 -11.34
C ARG A 115 1.44 14.59 -11.33
N ASP A 116 2.45 14.83 -10.52
CA ASP A 116 3.61 13.95 -10.40
C ASP A 116 3.22 12.57 -9.86
N LEU A 117 2.36 12.52 -8.84
CA LEU A 117 1.83 11.27 -8.28
C LEU A 117 0.98 10.52 -9.30
N ILE A 118 0.19 11.21 -10.12
CA ILE A 118 -0.53 10.60 -11.25
C ILE A 118 0.45 9.96 -12.23
N VAL A 119 1.52 10.67 -12.63
CA VAL A 119 2.53 10.14 -13.55
C VAL A 119 3.19 8.88 -12.98
N VAL A 120 3.63 8.93 -11.72
CA VAL A 120 4.23 7.77 -11.03
C VAL A 120 3.24 6.59 -10.99
N SER A 121 1.97 6.86 -10.73
CA SER A 121 0.91 5.83 -10.70
C SER A 121 0.69 5.20 -12.07
N ILE A 122 0.62 6.00 -13.13
CA ILE A 122 0.45 5.52 -14.50
C ILE A 122 1.64 4.65 -14.93
N GLU A 123 2.87 5.07 -14.60
CA GLU A 123 4.07 4.28 -14.88
C GLU A 123 4.06 2.93 -14.15
N TYR A 124 3.67 2.92 -12.87
CA TYR A 124 3.57 1.68 -12.09
C TYR A 124 2.50 0.74 -12.62
N LEU A 125 1.28 1.24 -12.84
CA LEU A 125 0.13 0.44 -13.25
C LEU A 125 0.23 -0.09 -14.69
N ASN A 126 1.05 0.55 -15.54
CA ASN A 126 1.37 0.06 -16.89
C ASN A 126 2.61 -0.84 -16.92
N GLY A 127 3.23 -1.12 -15.78
CA GLY A 127 4.40 -1.98 -15.69
C GLY A 127 4.10 -3.44 -16.08
N ASP A 128 5.16 -4.18 -16.41
CA ASP A 128 5.06 -5.57 -16.87
C ASP A 128 4.76 -6.59 -15.75
N ILE A 129 4.92 -6.19 -14.48
CA ILE A 129 4.75 -7.05 -13.31
C ILE A 129 3.66 -6.45 -12.43
N SER A 130 2.62 -7.24 -12.14
CA SER A 130 1.60 -6.85 -11.16
C SER A 130 2.11 -7.03 -9.73
N PHE A 131 1.60 -6.23 -8.79
CA PHE A 131 1.96 -6.38 -7.37
C PHE A 131 1.73 -7.81 -6.87
N ALA A 132 0.60 -8.41 -7.28
CA ALA A 132 0.24 -9.78 -6.97
C ALA A 132 1.30 -10.81 -7.38
N ASP A 133 1.81 -10.68 -8.61
CA ASP A 133 2.84 -11.57 -9.14
C ASP A 133 4.17 -11.34 -8.42
N GLU A 134 4.48 -10.08 -8.12
CA GLU A 134 5.69 -9.67 -7.41
C GLU A 134 5.79 -10.31 -6.02
N ILE A 135 4.69 -10.33 -5.26
CA ILE A 135 4.65 -10.87 -3.88
C ILE A 135 4.16 -12.33 -3.80
N THR A 136 4.22 -13.09 -4.90
CA THR A 136 3.66 -14.45 -4.97
C THR A 136 4.16 -15.37 -3.85
N GLU A 137 5.47 -15.37 -3.57
CA GLU A 137 6.08 -16.20 -2.52
C GLU A 137 5.49 -15.87 -1.13
N PHE A 138 5.30 -14.58 -0.83
CA PHE A 138 4.66 -14.13 0.39
C PHE A 138 3.19 -14.59 0.45
N LEU A 139 2.45 -14.47 -0.66
CA LEU A 139 1.05 -14.91 -0.70
C LEU A 139 0.90 -16.43 -0.49
N ASP A 140 1.84 -17.23 -1.01
CA ASP A 140 1.87 -18.68 -0.84
C ASP A 140 2.16 -19.06 0.61
N TYR A 141 3.09 -18.36 1.24
CA TYR A 141 3.39 -18.52 2.66
C TYR A 141 2.19 -18.13 3.54
N ALA A 142 1.63 -16.93 3.34
CA ALA A 142 0.48 -16.41 4.08
C ALA A 142 -0.74 -17.34 3.98
N GLN A 143 -1.02 -17.88 2.80
CA GLN A 143 -2.12 -18.83 2.58
C GLN A 143 -1.95 -20.16 3.35
N THR A 144 -0.71 -20.54 3.67
CA THR A 144 -0.44 -21.78 4.40
C THR A 144 -0.56 -21.58 5.92
N GLN A 145 -0.31 -20.37 6.41
CA GLN A 145 -0.22 -20.07 7.84
C GLN A 145 -1.46 -19.36 8.41
N LEU A 146 -2.25 -18.65 7.57
CA LEU A 146 -3.49 -17.93 7.95
C LEU A 146 -4.77 -18.70 7.56
#